data_AF-A0A924UWE4-F1
#
_entry.id   AF-A0A924UWE4-F1
#
_cell.length_a   1.000
_cell.length_b   1.000
_cell.length_c   1.000
_cell.angle_alpha   90.00
_cell.angle_beta   90.00
_cell.angle_gamma   90.00
#
_symmetry.space_group_name_H-M   'P 1'
#
loop_
_entity.id
_entity.type
_entity.pdbx_description
1 polymer ?
#
loop_
_entity_poly.entity_id
_entity_poly.type
_entity_poly.pdbx_seq_one_letter_code
_entity_poly.pdbx_strand_id
1 'polypeptide(L)'
;LKLTGTTAAIQGNIANIAHGVTSSKILGVTVLVDYAAGNSVPPSYNGSSGYEFDYYITTTNIVVWIKSGNSANILTKPIRVLVTYEQ
;
A
#
# COMPACT_ATOMS: atom_id res chain seq x y z
N LEU A 1 14.50 4.13 -0.07
CA LEU A 1 13.71 4.99 -0.99
C LEU A 1 12.31 5.22 -0.40
N LYS A 2 11.85 6.47 -0.36
CA LYS A 2 10.49 6.83 0.10
C LYS A 2 9.61 7.07 -1.12
N LEU A 3 8.40 6.50 -1.12
CA LEU A 3 7.42 6.65 -2.19
C LEU A 3 6.06 6.98 -1.60
N THR A 4 5.20 7.56 -2.43
CA THR A 4 3.82 7.90 -2.09
C THR A 4 2.87 7.38 -3.15
N GLY A 5 1.62 7.13 -2.77
CA GLY A 5 0.55 6.79 -3.70
C GLY A 5 -0.80 7.15 -3.11
N THR A 6 -1.85 6.77 -3.81
CA THR A 6 -3.24 6.91 -3.36
C THR A 6 -3.94 5.58 -3.57
N THR A 7 -4.69 5.11 -2.58
CA THR A 7 -5.47 3.89 -2.70
C THR A 7 -6.54 4.02 -3.79
N ALA A 8 -6.96 2.88 -4.33
CA ALA A 8 -8.01 2.84 -5.34
C ALA A 8 -9.33 3.43 -4.82
N ALA A 9 -10.14 3.98 -5.73
CA ALA A 9 -11.44 4.56 -5.39
C ALA A 9 -12.54 3.52 -5.15
N ILE A 10 -12.29 2.24 -5.48
CA ILE A 10 -13.27 1.16 -5.42
C ILE A 10 -12.63 -0.04 -4.70
N GLN A 11 -13.41 -0.69 -3.84
CA GLN A 11 -13.00 -1.93 -3.19
C GLN A 11 -12.77 -3.05 -4.21
N GLY A 12 -11.77 -3.88 -3.99
CA GLY A 12 -11.35 -4.92 -4.93
C GLY A 12 -10.32 -4.46 -5.97
N ASN A 13 -10.13 -3.15 -6.16
CA ASN A 13 -9.15 -2.61 -7.10
C ASN A 13 -7.76 -2.42 -6.48
N ILE A 14 -6.78 -2.14 -7.34
CA ILE A 14 -5.38 -1.95 -6.97
C ILE A 14 -4.92 -0.50 -7.20
N ALA A 15 -3.91 -0.09 -6.44
CA ALA A 15 -3.10 1.09 -6.71
C ALA A 15 -1.66 0.66 -7.05
N ASN A 16 -1.11 1.19 -8.14
CA ASN A 16 0.25 0.92 -8.57
C ASN A 16 1.18 2.05 -8.16
N ILE A 17 2.26 1.72 -7.45
CA ILE A 17 3.31 2.67 -7.05
C ILE A 17 4.62 2.21 -7.67
N ALA A 18 5.13 2.94 -8.67
CA ALA A 18 6.37 2.61 -9.34
C ALA A 18 7.56 2.72 -8.36
N HIS A 19 8.35 1.65 -8.21
CA HIS A 19 9.44 1.63 -7.24
C HIS A 19 10.79 2.11 -7.79
N GLY A 20 10.96 2.20 -9.12
CA GLY A 20 12.13 2.80 -9.77
C GLY A 20 13.47 2.08 -9.60
N VAL A 21 13.50 0.97 -8.86
CA VAL A 21 14.68 0.12 -8.65
C VAL A 21 14.52 -1.26 -9.31
N THR A 22 15.61 -2.00 -9.54
CA THR A 22 15.52 -3.41 -9.93
C THR A 22 14.88 -4.21 -8.81
N SER A 23 13.77 -4.91 -9.08
CA SER A 23 12.97 -5.58 -8.04
C SER A 23 13.75 -6.63 -7.25
N SER A 24 14.70 -7.32 -7.88
CA SER A 24 15.57 -8.32 -7.21
C SER A 24 16.51 -7.72 -6.16
N LYS A 25 16.73 -6.40 -6.17
CA LYS A 25 17.53 -5.70 -5.17
C LYS A 25 16.71 -5.26 -3.95
N ILE A 26 15.39 -5.43 -3.96
CA ILE A 26 14.52 -5.03 -2.85
C ILE A 26 14.66 -6.03 -1.70
N LEU A 27 15.09 -5.53 -0.54
CA LEU A 27 15.25 -6.30 0.70
C LEU A 27 14.00 -6.24 1.58
N GLY A 28 13.24 -5.14 1.50
CA GLY A 28 12.04 -4.95 2.30
C GLY A 28 11.20 -3.77 1.86
N VAL A 29 9.90 -3.87 2.11
CA VAL A 29 8.92 -2.82 1.85
C VAL A 29 8.06 -2.66 3.09
N THR A 30 7.86 -1.43 3.54
CA THR A 30 6.87 -1.08 4.55
C THR A 30 5.84 -0.17 3.92
N VAL A 31 4.56 -0.54 4.02
CA VAL A 31 3.42 0.23 3.48
C VAL A 31 2.51 0.64 4.63
N LEU A 32 2.07 1.90 4.64
CA LEU A 32 1.02 2.40 5.52
C LEU A 32 -0.04 3.14 4.70
N VAL A 33 -1.30 2.97 5.05
CA VAL A 33 -2.41 3.75 4.48
C VAL A 33 -2.98 4.67 5.55
N ASP A 34 -3.00 5.97 5.27
CA ASP A 34 -3.50 6.99 6.20
C ASP A 34 -5.02 7.16 6.05
N TYR A 35 -5.80 6.88 7.08
CA TYR A 35 -7.27 7.06 7.03
C TYR A 35 -7.75 8.36 7.67
N ALA A 36 -6.93 8.96 8.53
CA ALA A 36 -7.13 10.29 9.13
C ALA A 36 -5.76 10.92 9.43
N ALA A 37 -5.73 12.22 9.74
CA ALA A 37 -4.49 12.92 10.07
C ALA A 37 -3.78 12.24 11.26
N GLY A 38 -2.54 11.78 11.04
CA GLY A 38 -1.74 11.08 12.06
C GLY A 38 -2.11 9.61 12.28
N ASN A 39 -3.17 9.10 11.65
CA ASN A 39 -3.65 7.74 11.85
C ASN A 39 -3.49 6.89 10.57
N SER A 40 -2.82 5.76 10.72
CA SER A 40 -2.58 4.80 9.62
C SER A 40 -2.90 3.38 10.02
N VAL A 41 -3.19 2.54 9.02
CA VAL A 41 -3.29 1.10 9.18
C VAL A 41 -2.15 0.40 8.42
N PRO A 42 -1.57 -0.67 9.00
CA PRO A 42 -0.63 -1.53 8.32
C PRO A 42 -1.35 -2.53 7.40
N PRO A 43 -0.61 -3.22 6.52
CA PRO A 43 -1.17 -4.29 5.69
C PRO A 43 -1.79 -5.39 6.55
N SER A 44 -2.80 -6.08 6.02
CA SER A 44 -3.55 -7.17 6.65
C SER A 44 -4.24 -6.80 7.98
N TYR A 45 -4.38 -5.51 8.32
CA TYR A 45 -5.13 -5.09 9.50
C TYR A 45 -6.63 -5.43 9.37
N ASN A 46 -7.13 -6.29 10.26
CA ASN A 46 -8.53 -6.76 10.28
C ASN A 46 -9.20 -6.59 11.66
N GLY A 47 -8.55 -5.87 12.59
CA GLY A 47 -9.10 -5.62 13.93
C GLY A 47 -10.33 -4.69 13.93
N SER A 48 -10.57 -3.98 12.83
CA SER A 48 -11.79 -3.20 12.59
C SER A 48 -12.14 -3.25 11.12
N SER A 49 -13.44 -3.33 10.82
CA SER A 49 -13.92 -3.42 9.44
C SER A 49 -13.65 -2.13 8.65
N GLY A 50 -13.37 -2.27 7.36
CA GLY A 50 -13.22 -1.18 6.41
C GLY A 50 -11.78 -0.67 6.22
N TYR A 51 -10.77 -1.35 6.78
CA TYR A 51 -9.37 -0.90 6.79
C TYR A 51 -8.37 -1.89 6.20
N GLU A 52 -8.82 -3.06 5.76
CA GLU A 52 -7.94 -4.12 5.31
C GLU A 52 -7.38 -3.81 3.91
N PHE A 53 -6.09 -3.97 3.73
CA PHE A 53 -5.42 -3.97 2.43
C PHE A 53 -4.23 -4.91 2.49
N ASP A 54 -3.78 -5.39 1.35
CA ASP A 54 -2.50 -6.09 1.24
C ASP A 54 -1.64 -5.43 0.16
N TYR A 55 -0.39 -5.87 0.02
CA TYR A 55 0.44 -5.47 -1.10
C TYR A 55 1.31 -6.62 -1.58
N TYR A 56 1.79 -6.50 -2.81
CA TYR A 56 2.82 -7.37 -3.36
C TYR A 56 3.75 -6.55 -4.28
N ILE A 57 4.89 -7.14 -4.64
CA ILE A 57 5.92 -6.48 -5.44
C ILE A 57 5.96 -7.16 -6.82
N THR A 58 5.99 -6.35 -7.86
CA THR A 58 6.18 -6.78 -9.25
C THR A 58 7.54 -6.31 -9.76
N THR A 59 7.84 -6.53 -11.04
CA THR A 59 9.08 -6.04 -11.65
C THR A 59 9.22 -4.52 -11.61
N THR A 60 8.11 -3.77 -11.60
CA THR A 60 8.11 -2.30 -11.75
C THR A 60 7.34 -1.56 -10.67
N ASN A 61 6.43 -2.24 -9.94
CA ASN A 61 5.51 -1.61 -9.01
C ASN A 61 5.42 -2.34 -7.68
N ILE A 62 5.18 -1.58 -6.63
CA ILE A 62 4.53 -2.03 -5.39
C ILE A 62 3.03 -1.89 -5.64
N VAL A 63 2.32 -3.01 -5.64
CA VAL A 63 0.88 -3.06 -5.92
C VAL A 63 0.15 -3.14 -4.59
N VAL A 64 -0.64 -2.12 -4.26
CA VAL A 64 -1.47 -2.08 -3.06
C VAL A 64 -2.90 -2.49 -3.43
N TRP A 65 -3.38 -3.57 -2.83
CA TRP A 65 -4.70 -4.14 -3.08
C TRP A 65 -5.68 -3.75 -1.99
N ILE A 66 -6.71 -2.99 -2.39
CA ILE A 66 -7.87 -2.65 -1.56
C ILE A 66 -8.81 -3.85 -1.55
N LYS A 67 -8.99 -4.48 -0.38
CA LYS A 67 -9.80 -5.68 -0.25
C LYS A 67 -11.26 -5.45 -0.61
N SER A 68 -11.82 -6.43 -1.33
CA SER A 68 -13.25 -6.44 -1.59
C SER A 68 -14.00 -6.64 -0.28
N GLY A 69 -14.93 -5.73 0.03
CA GLY A 69 -15.81 -5.84 1.20
C GLY A 69 -15.20 -5.41 2.54
N ASN A 70 -13.92 -5.02 2.61
CA ASN A 70 -13.29 -4.66 3.89
C ASN A 70 -12.33 -3.45 3.85
N SER A 71 -12.57 -2.48 2.96
CA SER A 71 -11.65 -1.33 2.79
C SER A 71 -12.36 0.02 2.62
N ALA A 72 -13.65 0.11 2.94
CA ALA A 72 -14.45 1.31 2.71
C ALA A 72 -13.87 2.60 3.35
N ASN A 73 -13.14 2.49 4.47
CA ASN A 73 -12.57 3.65 5.19
C ASN A 73 -11.22 4.11 4.62
N ILE A 74 -10.64 3.32 3.70
CA ILE A 74 -9.33 3.58 3.12
C ILE A 74 -9.39 3.73 1.59
N LEU A 75 -10.54 4.09 1.01
CA LEU A 75 -10.65 4.48 -0.40
C LEU A 75 -10.13 5.91 -0.61
N THR A 76 -9.43 6.13 -1.74
CA THR A 76 -8.83 7.43 -2.12
C THR A 76 -7.97 8.09 -1.03
N LYS A 77 -7.29 7.26 -0.23
CA LYS A 77 -6.45 7.66 0.89
C LYS A 77 -4.95 7.65 0.54
N PRO A 78 -4.14 8.51 1.16
CA PRO A 78 -2.69 8.51 0.96
C PRO A 78 -2.06 7.18 1.37
N ILE A 79 -1.09 6.74 0.57
CA ILE A 79 -0.21 5.61 0.84
C ILE A 79 1.20 6.15 1.08
N ARG A 80 1.85 5.68 2.14
CA ARG A 80 3.27 5.92 2.40
C ARG A 80 4.04 4.62 2.30
N VAL A 81 5.15 4.64 1.59
CA VAL A 81 5.99 3.46 1.37
C VAL A 81 7.44 3.76 1.69
N LEU A 82 8.09 2.86 2.41
CA LEU A 82 9.54 2.82 2.60
C LEU A 82 10.08 1.53 1.98
N VAL A 83 10.95 1.69 0.97
CA VAL A 83 11.66 0.58 0.32
C VAL A 83 13.11 0.56 0.78
N THR A 84 13.55 -0.58 1.30
CA THR A 84 14.95 -0.88 1.61
C THR A 84 15.49 -1.79 0.50
N TYR A 85 16.61 -1.42 -0.11
CA TYR A 85 17.18 -2.12 -1.26
C TYR A 85 18.70 -2.01 -1.29
N GLU A 86 19.35 -2.97 -1.97
CA GLU A 86 20.79 -2.92 -2.26
C GLU A 86 21.04 -1.97 -3.43
N GLN A 87 21.80 -0.89 -3.20
CA GLN A 87 22.05 0.13 -4.22
C GLN A 87 22.98 -0.38 -5.32
#